data_AF-A0A554KV87-F1
#
_entry.id   AF-A0A554KV87-F1
#
_cell.length_a   1.000
_cell.length_b   1.000
_cell.length_c   1.000
_cell.angle_alpha   90.00
_cell.angle_beta   90.00
_cell.angle_gamma   90.00
#
_symmetry.space_group_name_H-M   'P 1'
#
loop_
_entity.id
_entity.type
_entity.pdbx_description
1 polymer ?
#
loop_
_entity_poly.entity_id
_entity_poly.type
_entity_poly.pdbx_seq_one_letter_code
_entity_poly.pdbx_strand_id
1 'polypeptide(L)'
;MNQRIDSTTGGAMIGVALLFDAVNAGLNLIPFLGQILSVLVSIVAYCTFGFWFLKRGVGFANPKRAVTFFGSGVIEAIPVLNILPGVTLGVALTIAMVQLEDKTGIKMPKKV
;
A
#
# COMPACT_ATOMS: atom_id res chain seq x y z
N MET A 1 -16.58 11.71 -14.42
CA MET A 1 -16.20 10.31 -14.22
C MET A 1 -16.06 10.07 -12.72
N ASN A 2 -16.94 9.27 -12.11
CA ASN A 2 -16.79 8.91 -10.70
C ASN A 2 -15.64 7.90 -10.56
N GLN A 3 -14.47 8.38 -10.16
CA GLN A 3 -13.35 7.51 -9.79
C GLN A 3 -13.67 6.85 -8.45
N ARG A 4 -13.33 5.56 -8.31
CA ARG A 4 -13.48 4.81 -7.05
C ARG A 4 -12.67 5.42 -5.91
N ILE A 5 -11.55 6.05 -6.26
CA ILE A 5 -10.68 6.80 -5.34
C ILE A 5 -10.53 8.21 -5.91
N ASP A 6 -11.14 9.19 -5.25
CA ASP A 6 -10.94 10.59 -5.58
C ASP A 6 -9.53 11.06 -5.17
N SER A 7 -9.05 12.16 -5.75
CA SER A 7 -7.73 12.70 -5.44
C SER A 7 -7.57 13.07 -3.96
N THR A 8 -8.63 13.46 -3.26
CA THR A 8 -8.58 13.79 -1.83
C THR A 8 -8.39 12.54 -0.98
N THR A 9 -9.15 11.47 -1.24
CA THR A 9 -8.95 10.19 -0.55
C THR A 9 -7.58 9.60 -0.88
N GLY A 10 -7.15 9.67 -2.15
CA GLY A 10 -5.84 9.20 -2.54
C GLY A 10 -4.72 9.92 -1.80
N GLY A 11 -4.81 11.26 -1.69
CA GLY A 11 -3.89 12.07 -0.89
C GLY A 11 -3.92 11.70 0.60
N ALA A 12 -5.11 11.49 1.18
CA ALA A 12 -5.26 11.07 2.57
C ALA A 12 -4.62 9.68 2.82
N MET A 13 -4.80 8.73 1.89
CA MET A 13 -4.20 7.40 1.98
C MET A 13 -2.67 7.48 1.92
N ILE A 14 -2.11 8.29 1.02
CA ILE A 14 -0.66 8.52 0.94
C ILE A 14 -0.14 9.18 2.22
N GLY A 15 -0.86 10.17 2.77
CA GLY A 15 -0.49 10.83 4.02
C GLY A 15 -0.46 9.85 5.20
N VAL A 16 -1.47 8.98 5.33
CA VAL A 16 -1.48 7.93 6.35
C VAL A 16 -0.38 6.91 6.10
N ALA A 17 -0.04 6.59 4.84
CA ALA A 17 1.01 5.63 4.52
C ALA A 17 2.38 6.15 4.94
N LEU A 18 2.65 7.44 4.69
CA LEU A 18 3.85 8.11 5.16
C LEU A 18 3.98 8.11 6.68
N LEU A 19 2.87 8.22 7.42
CA LEU A 19 2.89 8.11 8.88
C LEU A 19 3.29 6.70 9.33
N PHE A 20 2.74 5.65 8.69
CA PHE A 20 3.16 4.27 8.98
C PHE A 20 4.63 4.04 8.67
N ASP A 21 5.12 4.54 7.53
CA ASP A 21 6.54 4.44 7.17
C ASP A 21 7.44 5.23 8.12
N ALA A 22 7.02 6.42 8.60
CA ALA A 22 7.76 7.19 9.59
C ALA A 22 7.84 6.46 10.95
N VAL A 23 6.75 5.82 11.37
CA VAL A 23 6.74 4.97 12.57
C VAL A 23 7.67 3.77 12.39
N ASN A 24 7.61 3.09 11.24
CA ASN A 24 8.51 1.98 10.91
C ASN A 24 9.98 2.41 10.92
N ALA A 25 10.31 3.56 10.32
CA ALA A 25 11.67 4.12 10.34
C ALA A 25 12.14 4.45 11.76
N GLY A 26 11.27 5.03 12.59
CA GLY A 26 11.56 5.31 14.00
C GLY A 26 11.76 4.04 14.83
N LEU A 27 10.97 2.99 14.58
CA LEU A 27 11.12 1.69 15.25
C LEU A 27 12.42 1.00 14.86
N ASN A 28 12.81 1.05 13.58
CA ASN A 28 14.06 0.45 13.09
C ASN A 28 15.34 1.07 13.69
N LEU A 29 15.26 2.23 14.38
CA LEU A 29 16.38 2.77 15.18
C LEU A 29 16.71 1.89 16.40
N ILE A 30 15.76 1.09 16.87
CA ILE A 30 15.96 0.17 18.00
C ILE A 30 16.35 -1.21 17.45
N PRO A 31 17.59 -1.68 17.62
CA PRO A 31 18.00 -2.99 17.12
C PRO A 31 17.20 -4.12 17.78
N PHE A 32 16.90 -5.17 17.03
CA PHE A 32 16.11 -6.37 17.41
C PHE A 32 14.64 -6.11 17.79
N LEU A 33 14.37 -5.30 18.81
CA LEU A 33 13.01 -4.97 19.25
C LEU A 33 12.24 -4.14 18.21
N GLY A 34 12.94 -3.21 17.57
CA GLY A 34 12.39 -2.38 16.51
C GLY A 34 11.94 -3.16 15.29
N GLN A 35 12.70 -4.19 14.90
CA GLN A 35 12.35 -5.05 13.76
C GLN A 35 11.08 -5.85 14.02
N ILE A 36 10.94 -6.43 15.22
CA ILE A 36 9.73 -7.19 15.59
C ILE A 36 8.50 -6.29 15.58
N LEU A 37 8.63 -5.09 16.16
CA LEU A 37 7.55 -4.11 16.18
C LEU A 37 7.25 -3.56 14.78
N SER A 38 8.27 -3.36 13.94
CA SER A 38 8.10 -2.89 12.57
C SER A 38 7.30 -3.89 11.73
N VAL A 39 7.55 -5.19 11.88
CA VAL A 39 6.75 -6.23 11.21
C VAL A 39 5.27 -6.15 11.62
N LEU A 40 4.98 -5.97 12.92
CA LEU A 40 3.60 -5.81 13.40
C LEU A 40 2.94 -4.54 12.84
N VAL A 41 3.67 -3.43 12.80
CA VAL A 41 3.18 -2.16 12.23
C VAL A 41 2.90 -2.30 10.73
N SER A 42 3.79 -2.94 9.96
CA SER A 42 3.56 -3.21 8.55
C SER A 42 2.32 -4.09 8.33
N ILE A 43 2.10 -5.14 9.14
CA ILE A 43 0.88 -5.96 9.06
C ILE A 43 -0.37 -5.10 9.28
N VAL A 44 -0.38 -4.26 10.32
CA VAL A 44 -1.49 -3.35 10.61
C VAL A 44 -1.70 -2.35 9.47
N ALA A 45 -0.63 -1.83 8.88
CA ALA A 45 -0.70 -0.93 7.73
C ALA A 45 -1.34 -1.62 6.52
N TYR A 46 -0.87 -2.82 6.16
CA TYR A 46 -1.44 -3.61 5.07
C TYR A 46 -2.91 -3.96 5.29
N CYS A 47 -3.31 -4.32 6.51
CA CYS A 47 -4.71 -4.53 6.85
C CYS A 47 -5.53 -3.24 6.70
N THR A 48 -5.04 -2.13 7.24
CA THR A 48 -5.73 -0.83 7.21
C THR A 48 -5.98 -0.38 5.77
N PHE A 49 -4.93 -0.38 4.94
CA PHE A 49 -5.06 -0.01 3.53
C PHE A 49 -5.85 -1.04 2.74
N GLY A 50 -5.69 -2.34 3.03
CA GLY A 50 -6.48 -3.41 2.43
C GLY A 50 -7.98 -3.20 2.65
N PHE A 51 -8.40 -2.94 3.89
CA PHE A 51 -9.79 -2.61 4.21
C PHE A 51 -10.25 -1.30 3.57
N TRP A 52 -9.39 -0.28 3.52
CA TRP A 52 -9.73 0.99 2.89
C TRP A 52 -9.97 0.84 1.39
N PHE A 53 -9.11 0.09 0.69
CA PHE A 53 -9.29 -0.26 -0.72
C PHE A 53 -10.57 -1.06 -0.92
N LEU A 54 -10.83 -2.09 -0.11
CA LEU A 54 -12.08 -2.87 -0.18
C LEU A 54 -13.33 -2.00 0.00
N LYS A 55 -13.32 -1.08 0.97
CA LYS A 55 -14.41 -0.12 1.21
C LYS A 55 -14.64 0.82 0.02
N ARG A 56 -13.59 1.13 -0.75
CA ARG A 56 -13.67 1.90 -2.00
C ARG A 56 -14.03 1.05 -3.23
N GLY A 57 -14.39 -0.22 -3.04
CA GLY A 57 -14.73 -1.13 -4.15
C GLY A 57 -13.52 -1.62 -4.94
N VAL A 58 -12.33 -1.51 -4.35
CA VAL A 58 -11.06 -1.98 -4.92
C VAL A 58 -10.74 -3.34 -4.29
N GLY A 59 -11.19 -4.41 -4.94
CA GLY A 59 -10.86 -5.78 -4.55
C GLY A 59 -9.46 -6.21 -4.99
N PHE A 60 -8.84 -7.12 -4.23
CA PHE A 60 -7.54 -7.74 -4.53
C PHE A 60 -7.64 -9.06 -5.29
N ALA A 61 -8.81 -9.41 -5.81
CA ALA A 61 -9.00 -10.60 -6.65
C ALA A 61 -8.18 -10.56 -7.95
N ASN A 62 -7.64 -9.39 -8.34
CA ASN A 62 -6.72 -9.29 -9.44
C ASN A 62 -5.28 -9.54 -8.94
N PRO A 63 -4.58 -10.59 -9.43
CA PRO A 63 -3.24 -10.92 -8.96
C PRO A 63 -2.24 -9.80 -9.22
N LYS A 64 -2.39 -8.99 -10.28
CA LYS A 64 -1.53 -7.84 -10.51
C LYS A 64 -1.66 -6.80 -9.40
N ARG A 65 -2.89 -6.50 -8.97
CA ARG A 65 -3.15 -5.54 -7.89
C ARG A 65 -2.69 -6.08 -6.54
N ALA A 66 -2.91 -7.37 -6.28
CA ALA A 66 -2.40 -8.03 -5.10
C ALA A 66 -0.87 -7.94 -5.05
N VAL A 67 -0.17 -8.22 -6.15
CA VAL A 67 1.29 -8.10 -6.22
C VAL A 67 1.76 -6.66 -6.10
N THR A 68 1.08 -5.67 -6.69
CA THR A 68 1.46 -4.26 -6.52
C THR A 68 1.33 -3.78 -5.08
N PHE A 69 0.28 -4.21 -4.38
CA PHE A 69 0.05 -3.81 -2.99
C PHE A 69 0.90 -4.62 -2.01
N PHE A 70 0.83 -5.96 -2.02
CA PHE A 70 1.57 -6.82 -1.10
C PHE A 70 3.04 -7.00 -1.48
N GLY A 71 3.40 -6.87 -2.77
CA GLY A 71 4.79 -6.95 -3.23
C GLY A 71 5.64 -5.78 -2.75
N SER A 72 5.01 -4.67 -2.34
CA SER A 72 5.73 -3.59 -1.64
C SER A 72 6.37 -4.05 -0.33
N GLY A 73 5.81 -5.08 0.34
CA GLY A 73 6.37 -5.62 1.58
C GLY A 73 7.65 -6.44 1.36
N VAL A 74 7.88 -6.91 0.13
CA VAL A 74 9.14 -7.57 -0.24
C VAL A 74 10.28 -6.55 -0.32
N ILE A 75 9.97 -5.28 -0.63
CA ILE A 75 10.95 -4.19 -0.66
C ILE A 75 11.47 -3.91 0.76
N GLU A 76 10.60 -3.98 1.77
CA GLU A 76 10.97 -3.81 3.19
C GLU A 76 11.88 -4.93 3.71
N ALA A 77 11.80 -6.13 3.12
CA ALA A 77 12.64 -7.26 3.48
C ALA A 77 14.09 -7.12 3.01
N ILE A 78 14.37 -6.22 2.05
CA ILE A 78 15.72 -5.99 1.52
C ILE A 78 16.36 -4.85 2.33
N PRO A 79 17.40 -5.11 3.16
CA PRO A 79 17.95 -4.12 4.09
C PRO A 79 18.42 -2.81 3.42
N VAL A 80 18.86 -2.89 2.17
CA VAL A 80 19.33 -1.73 1.38
C VAL A 80 18.16 -0.90 0.83
N LEU A 81 17.00 -1.52 0.58
CA LEU A 81 15.79 -0.84 0.07
C LEU A 81 14.82 -0.44 1.17
N ASN A 82 15.05 -0.86 2.41
CA ASN A 82 14.27 -0.50 3.61
C ASN A 82 14.38 1.00 3.99
N ILE A 83 15.20 1.78 3.28
CA ILE A 83 15.20 3.24 3.36
C ILE A 83 14.02 3.85 2.60
N LEU A 84 13.47 3.13 1.61
CA LEU A 84 12.31 3.59 0.87
C LEU A 84 11.02 3.32 1.67
N PRO A 85 10.08 4.28 1.69
CA PRO A 85 8.78 4.10 2.31
C PRO A 85 7.95 3.05 1.51
N GLY A 86 8.08 1.78 1.92
CA GLY A 86 7.57 0.61 1.23
C GLY A 86 6.04 0.61 1.17
N VAL A 87 5.39 0.81 2.32
CA VAL A 87 3.93 0.92 2.41
C VAL A 87 3.42 2.06 1.53
N THR A 88 4.06 3.23 1.58
CA THR A 88 3.68 4.38 0.74
C THR A 88 3.77 4.06 -0.74
N LEU A 89 4.83 3.40 -1.19
CA LEU A 89 4.95 2.98 -2.59
C LEU A 89 3.84 2.01 -2.99
N GLY A 90 3.56 1.00 -2.17
CA GLY A 90 2.48 0.04 -2.43
C GLY A 90 1.11 0.70 -2.53
N VAL A 91 0.82 1.63 -1.62
CA VAL A 91 -0.44 2.40 -1.61
C VAL A 91 -0.52 3.33 -2.82
N ALA A 92 0.52 4.11 -3.10
CA ALA A 92 0.55 5.05 -4.21
C ALA A 92 0.41 4.36 -5.57
N LEU A 93 1.15 3.27 -5.79
CA LEU A 93 1.05 2.48 -7.03
C LEU A 93 -0.34 1.86 -7.19
N THR A 94 -0.94 1.36 -6.10
CA THR A 94 -2.30 0.80 -6.13
C THR A 94 -3.34 1.88 -6.47
N ILE A 95 -3.23 3.07 -5.87
CA ILE A 95 -4.10 4.21 -6.19
C ILE A 95 -3.95 4.61 -7.66
N ALA A 96 -2.70 4.77 -8.15
CA ALA A 96 -2.43 5.14 -9.53
C ALA A 96 -3.00 4.10 -10.50
N MET A 97 -2.83 2.81 -10.20
CA MET A 97 -3.39 1.72 -11.00
C MET A 97 -4.92 1.78 -11.05
N VAL A 98 -5.59 1.98 -9.91
CA VAL A 98 -7.06 2.09 -9.85
C VAL A 98 -7.56 3.32 -10.61
N GLN A 99 -6.90 4.46 -10.46
CA GLN A 99 -7.25 5.68 -11.19
C GLN A 99 -7.04 5.52 -12.71
N LEU A 100 -6.00 4.81 -13.13
CA LEU A 100 -5.76 4.49 -14.54
C LEU A 100 -6.82 3.53 -15.10
N GLU A 101 -7.22 2.49 -14.36
CA GLU A 101 -8.33 1.61 -14.75
C GLU A 101 -9.63 2.40 -14.93
N ASP A 102 -9.94 3.29 -13.98
CA ASP A 102 -11.15 4.11 -14.00
C ASP A 102 -11.13 5.15 -15.14
N LYS A 103 -9.94 5.64 -15.50
CA LYS A 103 -9.75 6.58 -16.62
C LYS A 103 -9.82 5.93 -17.99
N THR A 104 -9.24 4.73 -18.13
CA THR A 104 -9.15 4.03 -19.41
C THR A 104 -10.35 3.14 -19.70
N GLY A 105 -11.22 2.89 -18.71
CA GLY A 105 -12.34 1.94 -18.82
C GLY A 105 -11.88 0.48 -18.90
N ILE A 106 -10.58 0.22 -18.85
CA ILE A 106 -9.99 -1.11 -18.89
C ILE A 106 -10.19 -1.73 -17.51
N LYS A 107 -11.26 -2.51 -17.35
CA LYS A 107 -11.37 -3.45 -16.23
C LYS A 107 -10.28 -4.49 -16.43
N MET A 108 -9.23 -4.48 -15.61
CA MET A 108 -8.19 -5.49 -15.71
C MET A 108 -8.84 -6.89 -15.63
N PRO A 109 -8.53 -7.81 -16.56
CA PRO A 109 -9.22 -9.07 -16.67
C PRO A 109 -9.13 -9.83 -15.34
N LYS A 110 -10.30 -10.20 -14.82
CA LYS A 110 -10.45 -11.11 -13.69
C LYS A 110 -10.03 -12.47 -14.21
N LYS A 111 -8.74 -12.83 -14.09
CA LYS A 111 -8.34 -14.22 -14.26
C LYS A 111 -8.91 -14.97 -13.05
N VAL A 112 -10.05 -15.62 -13.29
CA VAL A 112 -10.63 -16.63 -12.42
C VAL A 112 -9.70 -17.84 -12.43
#